data_AF-A0A3M1FYM1-F1
#
_entry.id   AF-A0A3M1FYM1-F1
#
_cell.length_a   1.000
_cell.length_b   1.000
_cell.length_c   1.000
_cell.angle_alpha   90.00
_cell.angle_beta   90.00
_cell.angle_gamma   90.00
#
_symmetry.space_group_name_H-M   'P 1'
#
loop_
_entity.id
_entity.type
_entity.pdbx_description
1 polymer ?
#
loop_
_entity_poly.entity_id
_entity_poly.type
_entity_poly.pdbx_seq_one_letter_code
_entity_poly.pdbx_strand_id
1 'polypeptide(L)'
;FRLREDLSYGAGGDMVAGEETDFCRRVMEAGHQSWYLPDACVAHIVRAHQVGVWPVMQRYFRIGRGMYAIGGQGIDAEAATVFGYPRFVAPRLASRIGQAVALLLRRDRQGAVKNLMSVAMEAGRVHQWRVMRRREKCRAAGKSPRVI
;
A
#
# COMPACT_ATOMS: atom_id res chain seq x y z
N PHE A 1 5.07 -21.32 -12.06
CA PHE A 1 4.83 -19.99 -11.47
C PHE A 1 4.76 -20.13 -9.95
N ARG A 2 5.65 -19.48 -9.18
CA ARG A 2 5.59 -19.46 -7.70
C ARG A 2 4.88 -18.20 -7.23
N LEU A 3 3.90 -18.32 -6.32
CA LEU A 3 3.18 -17.19 -5.73
C LEU A 3 4.06 -16.44 -4.71
N ARG A 4 3.87 -15.12 -4.62
CA ARG A 4 4.51 -14.24 -3.62
C ARG A 4 3.77 -14.33 -2.29
N GLU A 5 4.03 -15.37 -1.52
CA GLU A 5 3.39 -15.58 -0.21
C GLU A 5 3.70 -14.44 0.79
N ASP A 6 4.81 -13.73 0.59
CA ASP A 6 5.20 -12.55 1.37
C ASP A 6 4.33 -11.32 1.11
N LEU A 7 3.49 -11.33 0.05
CA LEU A 7 2.49 -10.29 -0.20
C LEU A 7 1.12 -10.63 0.41
N SER A 8 0.83 -11.92 0.64
CA SER A 8 -0.49 -12.42 0.99
C SER A 8 -0.58 -12.85 2.47
N TYR A 9 -1.62 -13.64 2.81
CA TYR A 9 -1.91 -14.14 4.16
C TYR A 9 -0.78 -15.01 4.76
N GLY A 10 0.10 -15.56 3.91
CA GLY A 10 1.30 -16.28 4.35
C GLY A 10 2.32 -15.42 5.10
N ALA A 11 2.22 -14.08 5.00
CA ALA A 11 3.02 -13.13 5.77
C ALA A 11 2.55 -12.94 7.23
N GLY A 12 1.50 -13.65 7.67
CA GLY A 12 0.90 -13.48 9.00
C GLY A 12 0.21 -12.12 9.16
N GLY A 13 0.34 -11.50 10.34
CA GLY A 13 -0.27 -10.19 10.64
C GLY A 13 0.27 -9.02 9.82
N ASP A 14 1.34 -9.21 9.06
CA ASP A 14 2.06 -8.15 8.34
C ASP A 14 1.76 -8.13 6.83
N MET A 15 0.52 -8.49 6.46
CA MET A 15 0.06 -8.55 5.07
C MET A 15 0.29 -7.23 4.32
N VAL A 16 0.96 -7.32 3.17
CA VAL A 16 1.27 -6.19 2.27
C VAL A 16 0.16 -5.98 1.24
N ALA A 17 -0.56 -7.03 0.84
CA ALA A 17 -1.52 -7.08 -0.28
C ALA A 17 -0.89 -6.80 -1.66
N GLY A 18 -1.54 -7.32 -2.71
CA GLY A 18 -1.17 -7.08 -4.11
C GLY A 18 -0.56 -8.30 -4.82
N GLU A 19 -0.65 -9.47 -4.21
CA GLU A 19 -0.28 -10.75 -4.80
C GLU A 19 -0.96 -11.01 -6.15
N GLU A 20 -2.23 -10.62 -6.31
CA GLU A 20 -2.95 -10.76 -7.57
C GLU A 20 -2.38 -9.83 -8.63
N THR A 21 -2.06 -8.59 -8.26
CA THR A 21 -1.43 -7.62 -9.15
C THR A 21 -0.05 -8.09 -9.60
N ASP A 22 0.78 -8.62 -8.69
CA ASP A 22 2.09 -9.19 -9.03
C ASP A 22 1.95 -10.41 -9.95
N PHE A 23 0.98 -11.28 -9.66
CA PHE A 23 0.70 -12.45 -10.49
C PHE A 23 0.32 -12.04 -11.92
N CYS A 24 -0.66 -11.14 -12.08
CA CYS A 24 -1.06 -10.65 -13.39
C CYS A 24 0.11 -10.02 -14.14
N ARG A 25 0.90 -9.16 -13.47
CA ARG A 25 2.10 -8.55 -14.06
C ARG A 25 3.08 -9.62 -14.58
N ARG A 26 3.41 -10.63 -13.78
CA ARG A 26 4.37 -11.69 -14.15
C ARG A 26 3.85 -12.61 -15.25
N VAL A 27 2.55 -12.87 -15.27
CA VAL A 27 1.91 -13.65 -16.35
C VAL A 27 1.98 -12.88 -17.66
N MET A 28 1.71 -11.56 -17.63
CA MET A 28 1.84 -10.70 -18.81
C MET A 28 3.30 -10.59 -19.28
N GLU A 29 4.26 -10.43 -18.37
CA GLU A 29 5.70 -10.42 -18.67
C GLU A 29 6.20 -11.74 -19.28
N ALA A 30 5.54 -12.86 -18.98
CA ALA A 30 5.84 -14.17 -19.57
C ALA A 30 5.24 -14.36 -20.98
N GLY A 31 4.62 -13.31 -21.55
CA GLY A 31 4.05 -13.33 -22.90
C GLY A 31 2.59 -13.80 -22.97
N HIS A 32 1.94 -14.02 -21.83
CA HIS A 32 0.51 -14.35 -21.83
C HIS A 32 -0.35 -13.08 -21.92
N GLN A 33 -1.49 -13.18 -22.59
CA GLN A 33 -2.46 -12.10 -22.68
C GLN A 33 -3.49 -12.18 -21.54
N SER A 34 -3.92 -11.03 -21.05
CA SER A 34 -5.04 -10.89 -20.11
C SER A 34 -6.20 -10.17 -20.78
N TRP A 35 -7.42 -10.62 -20.52
CA TRP A 35 -8.63 -10.05 -21.09
C TRP A 35 -9.50 -9.50 -19.96
N TYR A 36 -10.00 -8.27 -20.12
CA TYR A 36 -10.99 -7.70 -19.21
C TYR A 36 -12.38 -8.04 -19.73
N LEU A 37 -13.15 -8.81 -18.95
CA LEU A 37 -14.52 -9.18 -19.29
C LEU A 37 -15.48 -8.39 -18.39
N PRO A 38 -16.12 -7.32 -18.88
CA PRO A 38 -16.95 -6.43 -18.04
C PRO A 38 -18.19 -7.12 -17.46
N ASP A 39 -18.70 -8.15 -18.15
CA ASP A 39 -19.90 -8.89 -17.73
C ASP A 39 -19.59 -10.03 -16.74
N ALA A 40 -18.32 -10.26 -16.42
CA ALA A 40 -17.93 -11.23 -15.40
C ALA A 40 -18.25 -10.69 -14.00
N CYS A 41 -19.27 -11.22 -13.35
CA CYS A 41 -19.62 -10.87 -11.98
C CYS A 41 -19.03 -11.85 -10.97
N VAL A 42 -18.31 -11.33 -9.97
CA VAL A 42 -17.80 -12.10 -8.84
C VAL A 42 -18.43 -11.55 -7.54
N ALA A 43 -19.11 -12.42 -6.79
CA ALA A 43 -19.71 -12.06 -5.52
C ALA A 43 -18.68 -12.15 -4.38
N HIS A 44 -18.30 -11.01 -3.81
CA HIS A 44 -17.42 -10.96 -2.65
C HIS A 44 -18.22 -11.00 -1.34
N ILE A 45 -17.87 -11.92 -0.44
CA ILE A 45 -18.42 -11.93 0.92
C ILE A 45 -17.72 -10.83 1.73
N VAL A 46 -18.44 -9.74 2.02
CA VAL A 46 -17.97 -8.67 2.90
C VAL A 46 -18.65 -8.81 4.26
N ARG A 47 -17.88 -9.04 5.31
CA ARG A 47 -18.38 -9.16 6.68
C ARG A 47 -18.61 -7.77 7.28
N ALA A 48 -19.53 -7.68 8.25
CA ALA A 48 -19.86 -6.40 8.91
C ALA A 48 -18.63 -5.66 9.46
N HIS A 49 -17.69 -6.38 10.09
CA HIS A 49 -16.46 -5.78 10.62
C HIS A 49 -15.49 -5.26 9.53
N GLN A 50 -15.70 -5.61 8.26
CA GLN A 50 -14.91 -5.13 7.13
C GLN A 50 -15.49 -3.85 6.52
N VAL A 51 -16.65 -3.39 7.02
CA VAL A 51 -17.35 -2.18 6.57
C VAL A 51 -17.16 -1.08 7.61
N GLY A 52 -16.66 0.07 7.17
CA GLY A 52 -16.43 1.23 8.03
C GLY A 52 -15.18 2.00 7.64
N VAL A 53 -15.03 3.22 8.15
CA VAL A 53 -13.89 4.09 7.82
C VAL A 53 -12.57 3.42 8.18
N TRP A 54 -12.46 2.85 9.39
CA TRP A 54 -11.23 2.24 9.87
C TRP A 54 -10.81 1.00 9.07
N PRO A 55 -11.66 -0.03 8.87
CA PRO A 55 -11.33 -1.17 8.00
C PRO A 55 -10.93 -0.75 6.57
N VAL A 56 -11.58 0.28 6.02
CA VAL A 56 -11.23 0.84 4.72
C VAL A 56 -9.84 1.50 4.75
N MET A 57 -9.52 2.30 5.77
CA MET A 57 -8.17 2.88 5.93
C MET A 57 -7.10 1.79 6.01
N GLN A 58 -7.31 0.76 6.82
CA GLN A 58 -6.37 -0.36 6.93
C GLN A 58 -6.17 -1.08 5.59
N ARG A 59 -7.26 -1.29 4.82
CA ARG A 59 -7.18 -1.85 3.47
C ARG A 59 -6.33 -0.97 2.54
N TYR A 60 -6.58 0.34 2.53
CA TYR A 60 -5.84 1.27 1.68
C TYR A 60 -4.37 1.40 2.10
N PHE A 61 -4.07 1.32 3.39
CA PHE A 61 -2.71 1.23 3.89
C PHE A 61 -1.99 0.00 3.34
N ARG A 62 -2.61 -1.20 3.39
CA ARG A 62 -2.03 -2.41 2.78
C ARG A 62 -1.83 -2.21 1.28
N ILE A 63 -2.86 -1.80 0.53
CA ILE A 63 -2.72 -1.50 -0.91
C ILE A 63 -1.53 -0.58 -1.18
N GLY A 64 -1.33 0.46 -0.37
CA GLY A 64 -0.18 1.34 -0.44
C GLY A 64 1.15 0.61 -0.28
N ARG A 65 1.27 -0.28 0.71
CA ARG A 65 2.45 -1.13 0.87
C ARG A 65 2.69 -2.00 -0.39
N GLY A 66 1.65 -2.65 -0.90
CA GLY A 66 1.68 -3.47 -2.11
C GLY A 66 2.19 -2.73 -3.33
N MET A 67 1.69 -1.52 -3.58
CA MET A 67 2.12 -0.69 -4.71
C MET A 67 3.63 -0.42 -4.69
N TYR A 68 4.19 -0.15 -3.50
CA TYR A 68 5.63 0.04 -3.38
C TYR A 68 6.39 -1.29 -3.50
N ALA A 69 5.87 -2.37 -2.90
CA ALA A 69 6.53 -3.68 -2.91
C ALA A 69 6.62 -4.35 -4.30
N ILE A 70 5.70 -4.04 -5.21
CA ILE A 70 5.63 -4.65 -6.55
C ILE A 70 6.38 -3.79 -7.58
N GLY A 71 6.32 -2.46 -7.48
CA GLY A 71 6.84 -1.57 -8.53
C GLY A 71 7.50 -0.28 -8.04
N GLY A 72 7.79 -0.12 -6.75
CA GLY A 72 8.52 1.04 -6.21
C GLY A 72 7.84 2.39 -6.45
N GLN A 73 6.53 2.41 -6.74
CA GLN A 73 5.89 3.61 -7.28
C GLN A 73 5.76 4.74 -6.25
N GLY A 74 6.13 5.95 -6.67
CA GLY A 74 5.74 7.21 -6.02
C GLY A 74 6.66 7.69 -4.89
N ILE A 75 7.81 7.05 -4.66
CA ILE A 75 8.86 7.52 -3.76
C ILE A 75 10.22 7.17 -4.38
N ASP A 76 11.05 8.19 -4.59
CA ASP A 76 12.43 7.99 -5.05
C ASP A 76 13.23 7.18 -4.03
N ALA A 77 14.00 6.19 -4.50
CA ALA A 77 14.89 5.39 -3.67
C ALA A 77 15.92 6.27 -2.95
N GLU A 78 16.38 7.34 -3.62
CA GLU A 78 17.40 8.27 -3.14
C GLU A 78 16.80 9.50 -2.44
N ALA A 79 15.51 9.47 -2.12
CA ALA A 79 14.87 10.58 -1.42
C ALA A 79 15.58 10.93 -0.10
N ALA A 80 15.93 12.21 0.05
CA ALA A 80 16.53 12.75 1.27
C ALA A 80 15.62 12.49 2.48
N THR A 81 16.22 11.96 3.56
CA THR A 81 15.47 11.45 4.71
C THR A 81 15.58 12.30 5.95
N VAL A 82 14.49 12.39 6.71
CA VAL A 82 14.45 12.92 8.08
C VAL A 82 13.84 11.83 8.97
N PHE A 83 14.52 11.47 10.07
CA PHE A 83 14.14 10.36 10.97
C PHE A 83 13.85 9.01 10.25
N GLY A 84 14.52 8.76 9.12
CA GLY A 84 14.33 7.52 8.34
C GLY A 84 13.08 7.49 7.47
N TYR A 85 12.43 8.64 7.23
CA TYR A 85 11.35 8.82 6.26
C TYR A 85 11.70 9.89 5.22
N PRO A 86 11.13 9.86 4.00
CA PRO A 86 11.39 10.90 3.01
C PRO A 86 10.87 12.27 3.49
N ARG A 87 11.70 13.30 3.39
CA ARG A 87 11.43 14.64 3.97
C ARG A 87 10.12 15.28 3.48
N PHE A 88 9.71 14.97 2.25
CA PHE A 88 8.52 15.56 1.62
C PHE A 88 7.21 14.90 2.07
N VAL A 89 7.27 13.74 2.75
CA VAL A 89 6.06 13.00 3.14
C VAL A 89 5.31 13.72 4.24
N ALA A 90 6.01 14.19 5.28
CA ALA A 90 5.37 14.84 6.42
C ALA A 90 4.49 16.05 6.03
N PRO A 91 4.98 17.06 5.28
CA PRO A 91 4.14 18.18 4.86
C PRO A 91 3.01 17.74 3.91
N ARG A 92 3.24 16.73 3.06
CA ARG A 92 2.23 16.21 2.13
C ARG A 92 1.07 15.52 2.86
N LEU A 93 1.37 14.65 3.83
CA LEU A 93 0.36 14.00 4.66
C LEU A 93 -0.38 15.04 5.53
N ALA A 94 0.33 15.99 6.12
CA ALA A 94 -0.28 17.06 6.91
C ALA A 94 -1.27 17.90 6.07
N SER A 95 -0.88 18.27 4.84
CA SER A 95 -1.76 19.00 3.92
C SER A 95 -3.03 18.21 3.58
N ARG A 96 -2.91 16.90 3.28
CA ARG A 96 -4.06 16.04 3.00
C ARG A 96 -4.97 15.87 4.21
N ILE A 97 -4.41 15.67 5.41
CA ILE A 97 -5.20 15.61 6.65
C ILE A 97 -5.96 16.93 6.86
N GLY A 98 -5.30 18.08 6.65
CA GLY A 98 -5.97 19.38 6.69
C GLY A 98 -7.12 19.51 5.70
N GLN A 99 -6.96 19.00 4.47
CA GLN A 99 -8.04 18.95 3.48
C GLN A 99 -9.19 18.04 3.92
N ALA A 100 -8.90 16.88 4.51
CA ALA A 100 -9.92 15.98 5.04
C ALA A 100 -10.72 16.66 6.17
N VAL A 101 -10.06 17.37 7.08
CA VAL A 101 -10.72 18.17 8.12
C VAL A 101 -11.58 19.27 7.52
N ALA A 102 -11.07 20.01 6.53
CA ALA A 102 -11.84 21.05 5.84
C ALA A 102 -13.11 20.48 5.16
N LEU A 103 -13.02 19.29 4.56
CA LEU A 103 -14.17 18.59 3.96
C LEU A 103 -15.18 18.15 5.03
N LEU A 104 -14.72 17.66 6.18
CA LEU A 104 -15.60 17.36 7.32
C LEU A 104 -16.33 18.60 7.84
N LEU A 105 -15.64 19.74 7.95
CA LEU A 105 -16.24 21.01 8.36
C LEU A 105 -17.30 21.49 7.35
N ARG A 106 -17.11 21.21 6.06
CA ARG A 106 -18.08 21.45 4.99
C ARG A 106 -19.20 20.41 4.91
N ARG A 107 -19.22 19.44 5.84
CA ARG A 107 -20.15 18.30 5.87
C ARG A 107 -20.03 17.35 4.67
N ASP A 108 -18.96 17.45 3.89
CA ASP A 108 -18.65 16.50 2.82
C ASP A 108 -17.93 15.28 3.39
N ARG A 109 -18.72 14.37 3.98
CA ARG A 109 -18.21 13.13 4.58
C ARG A 109 -17.59 12.19 3.54
N GLN A 110 -18.15 12.14 2.34
CA GLN A 110 -17.63 11.26 1.28
C GLN A 110 -16.27 11.74 0.79
N GLY A 111 -16.14 13.04 0.53
CA GLY A 111 -14.86 13.66 0.17
C GLY A 111 -13.81 13.47 1.25
N ALA A 112 -14.18 13.67 2.52
CA ALA A 112 -13.27 13.45 3.65
C ALA A 112 -12.75 12.00 3.70
N VAL A 113 -13.63 11.00 3.57
CA VAL A 113 -13.22 9.58 3.58
C VAL A 113 -12.33 9.26 2.38
N LYS A 114 -12.65 9.74 1.17
CA LYS A 114 -11.80 9.57 -0.02
C LYS A 114 -10.41 10.18 0.18
N ASN A 115 -10.33 11.34 0.83
CA ASN A 115 -9.06 11.97 1.16
C ASN A 115 -8.27 11.14 2.18
N LEU A 116 -8.92 10.66 3.24
CA LEU A 116 -8.30 9.78 4.23
C LEU A 116 -7.81 8.45 3.61
N MET A 117 -8.57 7.86 2.67
CA MET A 117 -8.14 6.67 1.91
C MET A 117 -6.80 6.93 1.19
N SER A 118 -6.65 8.13 0.61
CA SER A 118 -5.41 8.54 -0.06
C SER A 118 -4.26 8.72 0.94
N VAL A 119 -4.52 9.30 2.11
CA VAL A 119 -3.55 9.42 3.22
C VAL A 119 -3.08 8.04 3.67
N ALA A 120 -4.00 7.11 3.93
CA ALA A 120 -3.69 5.76 4.37
C ALA A 120 -2.82 5.02 3.33
N MET A 121 -3.19 5.10 2.05
CA MET A 121 -2.40 4.50 0.96
C MET A 121 -1.00 5.10 0.86
N GLU A 122 -0.87 6.41 0.98
CA GLU A 122 0.44 7.07 0.94
C GLU A 122 1.31 6.68 2.14
N ALA A 123 0.73 6.61 3.34
CA ALA A 123 1.40 6.13 4.53
C ALA A 123 1.88 4.66 4.36
N GLY A 124 1.06 3.83 3.72
CA GLY A 124 1.42 2.45 3.37
C GLY A 124 2.65 2.35 2.47
N ARG A 125 2.70 3.16 1.39
CA ARG A 125 3.86 3.22 0.49
C ARG A 125 5.14 3.61 1.24
N VAL A 126 5.05 4.66 2.06
CA VAL A 126 6.19 5.19 2.81
C VAL A 126 6.68 4.19 3.86
N HIS A 127 5.75 3.53 4.55
CA HIS A 127 6.07 2.46 5.48
C HIS A 127 6.84 1.34 4.79
N GLN A 128 6.33 0.87 3.65
CA GLN A 128 6.99 -0.21 2.90
C GLN A 128 8.36 0.20 2.35
N TRP A 129 8.49 1.43 1.82
CA TRP A 129 9.78 2.00 1.41
C TRP A 129 10.82 1.94 2.53
N ARG A 130 10.42 2.30 3.76
CA ARG A 130 11.32 2.28 4.93
C ARG A 130 11.72 0.85 5.29
N VAL A 131 10.76 -0.09 5.27
CA VAL A 131 11.02 -1.51 5.53
C VAL A 131 12.02 -2.07 4.52
N MET A 132 11.83 -1.80 3.22
CA MET A 132 12.71 -2.27 2.16
C MET A 132 14.12 -1.67 2.27
N ARG A 133 14.26 -0.34 2.46
CA ARG A 133 15.57 0.28 2.69
C ARG A 133 16.30 -0.27 3.91
N ARG A 134 15.58 -0.57 4.99
CA ARG A 134 16.18 -1.18 6.17
C ARG A 134 16.68 -2.60 5.86
N ARG A 135 15.89 -3.40 5.13
CA ARG A 135 16.27 -4.74 4.69
C ARG A 135 17.50 -4.72 3.78
N GLU A 136 17.58 -3.77 2.84
CA GLU A 136 18.74 -3.55 1.96
C GLU A 136 19.99 -3.21 2.76
N LYS A 137 19.91 -2.26 3.71
CA LYS A 137 21.03 -1.93 4.61
C LYS A 137 21.48 -3.12 5.45
N CYS A 138 20.56 -3.92 5.97
CA CYS A 138 20.90 -5.15 6.71
C CYS A 138 21.61 -6.16 5.81
N ARG A 139 21.12 -6.39 4.59
CA ARG A 139 21.75 -7.27 3.60
C ARG A 139 23.15 -6.80 3.22
N ALA A 140 23.33 -5.51 2.94
CA ALA A 140 24.63 -4.91 2.64
C ALA A 140 25.61 -5.04 3.82
N ALA A 141 25.12 -5.06 5.05
CA ALA A 141 25.91 -5.26 6.26
C ALA A 141 26.11 -6.75 6.64
N GLY A 142 25.69 -7.70 5.80
CA GLY A 142 25.78 -9.15 6.08
C GLY A 142 24.88 -9.65 7.23
N LYS A 143 23.91 -8.84 7.66
CA LYS A 143 23.01 -9.17 8.78
C LYS A 143 21.66 -9.66 8.25
N SER A 144 21.13 -10.73 8.85
CA SER A 144 19.76 -11.15 8.56
C SER A 144 18.77 -10.08 9.07
N PRO A 145 17.87 -9.57 8.23
CA PRO A 145 16.90 -8.56 8.65
C PRO A 145 15.97 -9.16 9.71
N ARG A 146 15.83 -8.49 10.87
CA ARG A 146 14.82 -8.87 11.87
C ARG A 146 13.44 -8.77 11.22
N VAL A 147 12.73 -9.89 11.17
CA VAL A 147 11.29 -9.95 10.92
C VAL A 147 10.64 -9.26 12.12
N ILE A 148 9.94 -8.16 11.89
CA ILE A 148 9.04 -7.51 12.86
C ILE A 148 7.64 -7.80 12.37
#